data_AF-A0A7L1HG08-F1
#
_entry.id   AF-A0A7L1HG08-F1
#
_cell.length_a   1.000
_cell.length_b   1.000
_cell.length_c   1.000
_cell.angle_alpha   90.00
_cell.angle_beta   90.00
_cell.angle_gamma   90.00
#
_symmetry.space_group_name_H-M   'P 1'
#
loop_
_entity.id
_entity.type
_entity.pdbx_description
1 polymer ?
#
loop_
_entity_poly.entity_id
_entity_poly.type
_entity_poly.pdbx_seq_one_letter_code
_entity_poly.pdbx_strand_id
1 'polypeptide(L)'
;LFATVEPILPSLQEEGVVVWVLGGGPYPPSVVALQELLEVASEELDPQDVWQPQDMNDTCLYIFTSGTTGLPKAARVSHLKSIMCLSFYELVGASSRDVVYLALPLYHMAGSL
;
A
#
# COMPACT_ATOMS: atom_id res chain seq x y z
N LEU A 1 -9.37 4.38 14.09
CA LEU A 1 -9.31 3.35 13.03
C LEU A 1 -9.27 1.93 13.62
N PHE A 2 -8.41 1.64 14.60
CA PHE A 2 -8.32 0.30 15.21
C PHE A 2 -9.66 -0.23 15.76
N ALA A 3 -10.45 0.62 16.42
CA ALA A 3 -11.78 0.27 16.94
C ALA A 3 -12.75 -0.30 15.89
N THR A 4 -12.52 -0.06 14.59
CA THR A 4 -13.32 -0.65 13.50
C THR A 4 -12.90 -2.08 13.18
N VAL A 5 -11.64 -2.43 13.42
CA VAL A 5 -11.06 -3.77 13.18
C VAL A 5 -11.18 -4.65 14.43
N GLU A 6 -11.16 -4.06 15.62
CA GLU A 6 -11.23 -4.79 16.90
C GLU A 6 -12.37 -5.84 16.97
N PRO A 7 -13.62 -5.57 16.52
CA PRO A 7 -14.70 -6.55 16.59
C PRO A 7 -14.50 -7.78 15.69
N ILE A 8 -13.71 -7.65 14.62
CA ILE A 8 -13.45 -8.72 13.65
C ILE A 8 -12.09 -9.40 13.86
N LEU A 9 -11.29 -8.92 14.83
CA LEU A 9 -9.95 -9.42 15.11
C LEU A 9 -9.90 -10.95 15.35
N PRO A 10 -10.84 -11.57 16.08
CA PRO A 10 -10.83 -13.03 16.27
C PRO A 10 -10.97 -13.80 14.95
N SER A 11 -11.86 -13.37 14.05
CA SER A 11 -12.07 -14.01 12.74
C SER A 11 -10.82 -13.91 11.87
N LEU A 12 -10.17 -12.73 11.87
CA LEU A 12 -8.92 -12.52 11.15
C LEU A 12 -7.82 -13.47 11.65
N GLN A 13 -7.75 -13.71 12.97
CA GLN A 13 -6.78 -14.61 13.57
C GLN A 13 -7.05 -16.08 13.25
N GLU A 14 -8.31 -16.50 13.25
CA GLU A 14 -8.71 -17.85 12.81
C GLU A 14 -8.34 -18.10 11.35
N GLU A 15 -8.39 -17.06 10.51
CA GLU A 15 -7.95 -17.10 9.11
C GLU A 15 -6.42 -16.98 8.93
N GLY A 16 -5.66 -16.85 10.03
CA GLY A 16 -4.20 -16.69 9.99
C GLY A 16 -3.73 -15.31 9.54
N VAL A 17 -4.61 -14.31 9.54
CA VAL A 17 -4.29 -12.92 9.18
C VAL A 17 -3.67 -12.22 10.39
N VAL A 18 -2.46 -11.67 10.19
CA VAL A 18 -1.77 -10.87 11.20
C VAL A 18 -2.13 -9.40 11.03
N VAL A 19 -2.62 -8.78 12.10
CA VAL A 19 -2.98 -7.35 12.12
C VAL A 19 -1.81 -6.52 12.64
N TRP A 20 -1.39 -5.53 11.85
CA TRP A 20 -0.32 -4.60 12.19
C TRP A 20 -0.92 -3.21 12.41
N VAL A 21 -0.55 -2.55 13.51
CA VAL A 21 -1.10 -1.25 13.90
C VAL A 21 0.00 -0.19 13.90
N LEU A 22 -0.24 0.88 13.14
CA LEU A 22 0.59 2.07 13.12
C LEU A 22 -0.01 3.14 14.04
N GLY A 23 0.80 3.66 14.97
CA GLY A 23 0.38 4.59 16.02
C GLY A 23 0.39 3.97 17.42
N GLY A 24 0.31 4.83 18.44
CA GLY A 24 0.31 4.41 19.84
C GLY A 24 -1.10 4.16 20.39
N GLY A 25 -1.20 3.23 21.35
CA GLY A 25 -2.44 2.94 22.07
C GLY A 25 -2.38 1.58 22.75
N PRO A 26 -3.26 1.31 23.73
CA PRO A 26 -3.41 -0.03 24.25
C PRO A 26 -4.04 -0.91 23.15
N TYR A 27 -3.28 -1.89 22.67
CA TYR A 27 -3.78 -2.90 21.74
C TYR A 27 -3.65 -4.28 22.38
N PRO A 28 -4.50 -5.26 21.99
CA PRO A 28 -4.35 -6.62 22.44
C PRO A 28 -2.97 -7.19 22.07
N PRO A 29 -2.37 -8.09 22.87
CA PRO A 29 -1.07 -8.71 22.54
C PRO A 29 -1.03 -9.48 21.22
N SER A 30 -2.20 -9.73 20.62
CA SER A 30 -2.37 -10.48 19.40
C SER A 30 -2.27 -9.64 18.12
N VAL A 31 -2.00 -8.34 18.24
CA VAL A 31 -1.65 -7.46 17.12
C VAL A 31 -0.19 -7.04 17.21
N VAL A 32 0.39 -6.73 16.05
CA VAL A 32 1.78 -6.26 15.95
C VAL A 32 1.80 -4.74 15.98
N ALA A 33 2.51 -4.15 16.93
CA ALA A 33 2.74 -2.71 16.98
C ALA A 33 3.79 -2.32 15.93
N LEU A 34 3.34 -1.99 14.71
CA LEU A 34 4.22 -1.59 13.62
C LEU A 34 5.02 -0.34 13.99
N GLN A 35 4.46 0.58 14.79
CA GLN A 35 5.15 1.77 15.25
C GLN A 35 6.46 1.43 15.99
N GLU A 36 6.42 0.47 16.90
CA GLU A 36 7.59 0.04 17.67
C GLU A 36 8.63 -0.63 16.78
N LEU A 37 8.18 -1.43 15.80
CA LEU A 37 9.07 -2.06 14.83
C LEU A 37 9.77 -1.02 13.94
N LEU A 38 9.06 0.04 13.54
CA LEU A 38 9.64 1.13 12.75
C LEU A 38 10.65 1.96 13.54
N GLU A 39 10.44 2.15 14.84
CA GLU A 39 11.36 2.91 15.70
C GLU A 39 12.71 2.22 15.90
N VAL A 40 12.75 0.89 15.82
CA VAL A 40 13.98 0.10 15.93
C VAL A 40 14.52 -0.36 14.57
N ALA A 41 13.79 -0.10 13.48
CA ALA A 41 14.24 -0.45 12.13
C ALA A 41 15.44 0.40 11.72
N SER A 42 16.38 -0.21 11.01
CA SER A 42 17.48 0.51 10.39
C SER A 42 16.96 1.44 9.28
N GLU A 43 17.51 2.65 9.20
CA GLU A 43 17.30 3.54 8.05
C GLU A 43 18.09 3.09 6.81
N GLU A 44 19.12 2.26 7.01
CA GLU A 44 19.90 1.64 5.95
C GLU A 44 19.34 0.25 5.61
N LEU A 45 19.16 -0.01 4.31
CA LEU A 45 18.78 -1.33 3.80
C LEU A 45 20.03 -2.18 3.57
N ASP A 46 20.04 -3.40 4.10
CA ASP A 46 21.05 -4.36 3.69
C ASP A 46 20.82 -4.78 2.23
N PRO A 47 21.89 -5.04 1.44
CA PRO A 47 21.75 -5.42 0.04
C PRO A 47 20.84 -6.64 -0.20
N GLN A 48 20.74 -7.54 0.78
CA GLN A 48 19.88 -8.72 0.75
C GLN A 48 18.38 -8.39 0.94
N ASP A 49 18.07 -7.25 1.54
CA ASP A 49 16.69 -6.79 1.79
C ASP A 49 16.14 -5.96 0.62
N VAL A 50 16.99 -5.61 -0.35
CA VAL A 50 16.56 -4.92 -1.56
C VAL A 50 15.83 -5.89 -2.48
N TRP A 51 14.49 -5.80 -2.45
CA TRP A 51 13.65 -6.52 -3.39
C TRP A 51 13.58 -5.79 -4.74
N GLN A 52 13.62 -6.56 -5.83
CA GLN A 52 13.43 -6.05 -7.19
C GLN A 52 12.52 -7.01 -7.98
N PRO A 53 11.68 -6.49 -8.90
CA PRO A 53 10.89 -7.34 -9.77
C PRO A 53 11.79 -8.16 -10.70
N GLN A 54 11.38 -9.39 -11.05
CA GLN A 54 12.13 -10.21 -12.01
C GLN A 54 11.95 -9.68 -13.44
N ASP A 55 10.75 -9.19 -13.76
CA ASP A 55 10.43 -8.52 -15.02
C ASP A 55 9.65 -7.23 -14.74
N MET A 56 9.91 -6.17 -15.50
CA MET A 56 9.17 -4.90 -15.39
C MET A 56 7.68 -5.04 -15.75
N ASN A 57 7.31 -6.12 -16.44
CA ASN A 57 5.92 -6.49 -16.73
C ASN A 57 5.23 -7.25 -15.59
N ASP A 58 5.98 -7.63 -14.54
CA ASP A 58 5.40 -8.23 -13.35
C ASP A 58 4.38 -7.29 -12.70
N THR A 59 3.39 -7.87 -12.04
CA THR A 59 2.31 -7.10 -11.41
C THR A 59 2.85 -6.34 -10.20
N CYS A 60 2.75 -5.02 -10.23
CA CYS A 60 3.11 -4.13 -9.14
C CYS A 60 1.91 -3.82 -8.24
N LEU A 61 0.73 -3.56 -8.84
CA LEU A 61 -0.48 -3.20 -8.10
C LEU A 61 -1.70 -3.98 -8.64
N TYR A 62 -2.61 -4.30 -7.71
CA TYR A 62 -3.97 -4.74 -8.01
C TYR A 62 -4.95 -3.63 -7.62
N ILE A 63 -5.66 -3.07 -8.60
CA ILE A 63 -6.69 -2.07 -8.37
C ILE A 63 -8.05 -2.71 -8.61
N PHE A 64 -8.84 -2.86 -7.56
CA PHE A 64 -10.17 -3.44 -7.66
C PHE A 64 -11.17 -2.38 -8.11
N THR A 65 -11.86 -2.68 -9.21
CA THR A 65 -12.90 -1.82 -9.76
C THR A 65 -14.26 -2.41 -9.43
N SER A 66 -15.27 -1.55 -9.23
CA SER A 66 -16.62 -1.96 -8.84
C SER A 66 -17.24 -2.98 -9.79
N GLY A 67 -16.88 -2.92 -11.08
CA GLY A 67 -17.44 -3.77 -12.12
C GLY A 67 -18.91 -3.45 -12.37
N THR A 68 -19.30 -3.23 -13.63
CA THR A 68 -20.72 -2.98 -13.95
C THR A 68 -21.57 -4.25 -13.92
N THR A 69 -20.93 -5.43 -13.89
CA THR A 69 -21.58 -6.75 -13.79
C THR A 69 -20.77 -7.69 -12.90
N GLY A 70 -21.31 -8.06 -11.74
CA GLY A 70 -20.76 -9.09 -10.86
C GLY A 70 -19.76 -8.59 -9.80
N LEU A 71 -18.90 -9.49 -9.33
CA LEU A 71 -17.92 -9.21 -8.28
C LEU A 71 -16.81 -8.25 -8.76
N PRO A 72 -16.16 -7.51 -7.84
CA PRO A 72 -15.05 -6.63 -8.17
C PRO A 72 -13.96 -7.35 -8.96
N LYS A 73 -13.46 -6.69 -10.01
CA LYS A 73 -12.39 -7.21 -10.86
C LYS A 73 -11.08 -6.52 -10.55
N ALA A 74 -10.02 -7.30 -10.37
CA ALA A 74 -8.68 -6.80 -10.13
C ALA A 74 -8.02 -6.37 -11.45
N ALA A 75 -7.81 -5.08 -11.63
CA ALA A 75 -6.97 -4.55 -12.68
C ALA A 75 -5.50 -4.70 -12.27
N ARG A 76 -4.74 -5.44 -13.08
CA ARG A 76 -3.29 -5.63 -12.88
C ARG A 76 -2.54 -4.46 -13.50
N VAL A 77 -1.71 -3.81 -12.71
CA VAL A 77 -0.81 -2.74 -13.16
C VAL A 77 0.62 -3.23 -12.97
N SER A 78 1.42 -3.23 -14.04
CA SER A 78 2.81 -3.66 -13.98
C SER A 78 3.73 -2.56 -13.42
N HIS A 79 4.95 -2.93 -13.02
CA HIS A 79 5.99 -1.95 -12.64
C HIS A 79 6.24 -0.94 -13.77
N LEU A 80 6.39 -1.43 -15.01
CA LEU A 80 6.59 -0.60 -16.20
C LEU A 80 5.44 0.39 -16.39
N LYS A 81 4.19 -0.07 -16.25
CA LYS A 81 3.02 0.80 -16.40
C LYS A 81 2.97 1.88 -15.33
N SER A 82 3.33 1.55 -14.10
CA SER A 82 3.37 2.52 -12.99
C SER A 82 4.41 3.61 -13.27
N ILE A 83 5.61 3.23 -13.74
CA ILE A 83 6.65 4.20 -14.14
C ILE A 83 6.20 5.06 -15.33
N MET A 84 5.55 4.48 -16.34
CA MET A 84 5.03 5.25 -17.47
C MET A 84 3.96 6.27 -17.04
N CYS A 85 3.15 5.97 -16.02
CA CYS A 85 2.21 6.94 -15.46
C CYS A 85 2.93 8.14 -14.83
N LEU A 86 4.07 7.92 -14.17
CA LEU A 86 4.87 9.01 -13.58
C LEU A 86 5.42 10.00 -14.62
N SER A 87 5.59 9.58 -15.89
CA SER A 87 5.97 10.49 -16.99
C SER A 87 4.95 11.63 -17.20
N PHE A 88 3.73 11.50 -16.66
CA PHE A 88 2.77 12.60 -16.63
C PHE A 88 3.32 13.84 -15.90
N TYR A 89 4.06 13.66 -14.80
CA TYR A 89 4.65 14.76 -14.05
C TYR A 89 5.65 15.55 -14.89
N GLU A 90 6.45 14.86 -15.70
CA GLU A 90 7.36 15.50 -16.65
C GLU A 90 6.59 16.28 -17.73
N LEU A 91 5.51 15.70 -18.28
CA LEU A 91 4.68 16.34 -19.31
C LEU A 91 4.05 17.66 -18.83
N VAL A 92 3.67 17.76 -17.56
CA VAL A 92 3.10 18.98 -16.97
C VAL A 92 4.16 19.92 -16.38
N GLY A 93 5.44 19.58 -16.50
CA GLY A 93 6.55 20.39 -15.98
C GLY A 93 6.63 20.42 -14.45
N ALA A 94 6.12 19.38 -13.78
CA ALA A 94 6.21 19.28 -12.33
C ALA A 94 7.66 19.13 -11.87
N SER A 95 7.95 19.68 -10.70
CA SER A 95 9.26 19.72 -10.08
C SER A 95 9.18 19.37 -8.61
N SER A 96 10.35 19.16 -7.99
CA SER A 96 10.45 18.92 -6.54
C SER A 96 10.03 20.13 -5.67
N ARG A 97 9.71 21.27 -6.28
CA ARG A 97 9.20 22.47 -5.59
C ARG A 97 7.68 22.54 -5.54
N ASP A 98 7.00 21.69 -6.31
CA ASP A 98 5.54 21.69 -6.40
C ASP A 98 4.94 20.86 -5.27
N VAL A 99 3.71 21.22 -4.88
CA VAL A 99 2.93 20.49 -3.89
C VAL A 99 1.81 19.74 -4.61
N VAL A 100 1.86 18.40 -4.56
CA VAL A 100 0.82 17.55 -5.15
C VAL A 100 -0.26 17.28 -4.11
N TYR A 101 -1.48 17.73 -4.39
CA TYR A 101 -2.64 17.42 -3.55
C TYR A 101 -3.29 16.10 -3.97
N LEU A 102 -3.25 15.11 -3.06
CA LEU A 102 -3.85 13.80 -3.28
C LEU A 102 -5.33 13.82 -2.91
N ALA A 103 -6.18 14.12 -3.89
CA ALA A 103 -7.63 14.31 -3.70
C ALA A 103 -8.43 13.01 -3.60
N LEU A 104 -7.82 11.87 -3.92
CA LEU A 104 -8.48 10.56 -3.99
C LEU A 104 -7.73 9.53 -3.14
N PRO A 105 -8.41 8.55 -2.53
CA PRO A 105 -7.75 7.53 -1.71
C PRO A 105 -6.72 6.70 -2.48
N LEU A 106 -5.70 6.20 -1.79
CA LEU A 106 -4.61 5.39 -2.38
C LEU A 106 -5.07 4.06 -2.99
N TYR A 107 -6.29 3.58 -2.71
CA TYR A 107 -6.86 2.40 -3.37
C TYR A 107 -7.52 2.72 -4.72
N HIS A 108 -7.58 4.01 -5.10
CA HIS A 108 -8.09 4.46 -6.39
C HIS A 108 -6.92 4.72 -7.35
N MET A 109 -7.06 4.36 -8.63
CA MET A 109 -5.98 4.49 -9.62
C MET A 109 -5.33 5.87 -9.66
N ALA A 110 -6.12 6.94 -9.71
CA ALA A 110 -5.62 8.32 -9.71
C ALA A 110 -5.04 8.81 -8.36
N GLY A 111 -5.19 8.02 -7.28
CA GLY A 111 -4.49 8.22 -6.02
C GLY A 111 -3.22 7.38 -5.91
N SER A 112 -3.14 6.22 -6.59
CA SER A 112 -1.99 5.31 -6.51
C SER A 112 -0.89 5.54 -7.55
N LEU A 113 -1.23 6.09 -8.73
CA LEU A 113 -0.36 6.16 -9.91
C LEU A 113 -0.03 7.58 -10.35
#